data_AF-X0ZSE3-F1
#
_entry.id   AF-X0ZSE3-F1
#
_cell.length_a   1.000
_cell.length_b   1.000
_cell.length_c   1.000
_cell.angle_alpha   90.00
_cell.angle_beta   90.00
_cell.angle_gamma   90.00
#
_symmetry.space_group_name_H-M   'P 1'
#
loop_
_entity.id
_entity.type
_entity.pdbx_description
1 polymer ?
#
loop_
_entity_poly.entity_id
_entity_poly.type
_entity_poly.pdbx_seq_one_letter_code
_entity_poly.pdbx_strand_id
1 'polypeptide(L)'
;EAEGYPGPSLIIAYSHCIAHGINMTEGYQEQKKAVACGHWPLYRFDPRLKKQGKNPLQLDSKPPSLDLEEYIYGENRYRSLKKSNPQAAAELLKLAKGDAARRYALMEQLAKLSCSSDNNPPTD
;
A
#
# COMPACT_ATOMS: atom_id res chain seq x y z
N GLU A 1 17.85 5.50 0.64
CA GLU A 1 17.47 5.70 2.06
C GLU A 1 17.72 4.49 2.93
N ALA A 2 17.19 3.31 2.55
CA ALA A 2 17.33 2.06 3.29
C ALA A 2 18.79 1.59 3.45
N GLU A 3 19.57 1.60 2.38
CA GLU A 3 20.99 1.21 2.41
C GLU A 3 21.82 2.16 3.28
N GLY A 4 21.64 3.48 3.12
CA GLY A 4 22.32 4.49 3.93
C GLY A 4 21.78 4.67 5.35
N TYR A 5 20.90 3.79 5.85
CA TYR A 5 20.44 3.84 7.24
C TYR A 5 21.37 2.99 8.12
N PRO A 6 21.98 3.55 9.18
CA PRO A 6 22.87 2.79 10.08
C PRO A 6 22.04 1.93 11.05
N GLY A 7 21.31 0.95 10.52
CA GLY A 7 20.39 0.09 11.26
C GLY A 7 19.63 -0.86 10.35
N PRO A 8 18.65 -1.62 10.90
CA PRO A 8 17.85 -2.53 10.10
C PRO A 8 16.95 -1.78 9.12
N SER A 9 16.82 -2.34 7.92
CA SER A 9 15.98 -1.81 6.84
C SER A 9 15.12 -2.91 6.26
N LEU A 10 13.85 -2.62 6.01
CA LEU A 10 12.89 -3.52 5.36
C LEU A 10 12.36 -2.88 4.09
N ILE A 11 12.45 -3.60 2.97
CA ILE A 11 11.85 -3.21 1.69
C ILE A 11 10.87 -4.31 1.29
N ILE A 12 9.60 -3.96 1.13
CA ILE A 12 8.56 -4.87 0.63
C ILE A 12 8.22 -4.43 -0.79
N ALA A 13 8.69 -5.19 -1.78
CA ALA A 13 8.47 -4.89 -3.19
C ALA A 13 7.32 -5.73 -3.76
N TYR A 14 6.33 -5.08 -4.38
CA TYR A 14 5.27 -5.79 -5.11
C TYR A 14 5.84 -6.44 -6.36
N SER A 15 5.90 -7.76 -6.36
CA SER A 15 6.42 -8.55 -7.48
C SER A 15 5.25 -9.23 -8.20
N HIS A 16 5.04 -8.87 -9.46
CA HIS A 16 4.03 -9.53 -10.28
C HIS A 16 4.55 -10.92 -10.70
N CYS A 17 3.65 -11.88 -10.85
CA CYS A 17 4.00 -13.27 -11.13
C CYS A 17 3.06 -13.88 -12.16
N ILE A 18 3.54 -14.88 -12.91
CA ILE A 18 2.71 -15.70 -13.80
C ILE A 18 1.49 -16.30 -13.07
N ALA A 19 1.61 -16.57 -11.76
CA ALA A 19 0.53 -17.09 -10.94
C ALA A 19 -0.63 -16.11 -10.74
N HIS A 20 -0.42 -14.81 -10.97
CA HIS A 20 -1.50 -13.83 -10.99
C HIS A 20 -2.36 -14.00 -12.25
N GLY A 21 -1.77 -14.58 -13.31
CA GLY A 21 -2.39 -14.85 -14.60
C GLY A 21 -2.74 -13.56 -15.33
N ILE A 22 -1.70 -12.77 -15.58
CA ILE A 22 -1.69 -11.52 -16.33
C ILE A 22 -0.83 -11.67 -17.59
N ASN A 23 -0.92 -10.73 -18.53
CA ASN A 23 0.05 -10.65 -19.61
C ASN A 23 1.40 -10.16 -19.04
N MET A 24 2.41 -11.04 -19.00
CA MET A 24 3.71 -10.71 -18.39
C MET A 24 4.46 -9.60 -19.14
N THR A 25 4.18 -9.38 -20.43
CA THR A 25 4.75 -8.23 -21.16
C THR A 25 4.23 -6.89 -20.65
N GLU A 26 3.09 -6.89 -19.95
CA GLU A 26 2.44 -5.72 -19.35
C GLU A 26 2.59 -5.68 -17.82
N GLY A 27 3.43 -6.54 -17.23
CA GLY A 27 3.55 -6.66 -15.78
C GLY A 27 3.83 -5.34 -15.05
N TYR A 28 4.62 -4.46 -15.66
CA TYR A 28 4.85 -3.10 -15.14
C TYR A 28 3.57 -2.25 -15.07
N GLN A 29 2.70 -2.33 -16.09
CA GLN A 29 1.42 -1.62 -16.07
C GLN A 29 0.51 -2.18 -14.98
N GLU A 30 0.58 -3.48 -14.71
CA GLU A 30 -0.19 -4.09 -13.63
C GLU A 30 0.27 -3.62 -12.25
N GLN A 31 1.59 -3.47 -12.03
CA GLN A 31 2.12 -2.86 -10.82
C GLN A 31 1.64 -1.41 -10.66
N LYS A 32 1.59 -0.63 -11.75
CA LYS A 32 1.04 0.72 -11.74
C LYS A 32 -0.43 0.75 -11.32
N LYS A 33 -1.26 -0.16 -11.88
CA LYS A 33 -2.67 -0.28 -11.50
C LYS A 33 -2.82 -0.66 -10.03
N ALA A 34 -2.01 -1.59 -9.51
CA ALA A 34 -2.04 -2.00 -8.11
C ALA A 34 -1.83 -0.81 -7.16
N VAL A 35 -0.93 0.11 -7.49
CA VAL A 35 -0.73 1.36 -6.72
C VAL A 35 -1.89 2.33 -6.96
N ALA A 36 -2.29 2.55 -8.21
CA ALA A 36 -3.31 3.52 -8.59
C ALA A 36 -4.71 3.21 -8.02
N CYS A 37 -5.04 1.94 -7.79
CA CYS A 37 -6.31 1.56 -7.15
C CYS A 37 -6.24 1.42 -5.62
N GLY A 38 -5.08 1.70 -5.01
CA GLY A 38 -4.88 1.57 -3.56
C GLY A 38 -4.75 0.14 -3.05
N HIS A 39 -4.66 -0.86 -3.93
CA HIS A 39 -4.36 -2.25 -3.55
C HIS A 39 -3.00 -2.34 -2.86
N TRP A 40 -2.01 -1.62 -3.40
CA TRP A 40 -0.63 -1.57 -2.89
C TRP A 40 -0.17 -0.13 -2.64
N PRO A 41 -0.40 0.44 -1.44
CA PRO A 41 0.07 1.78 -1.10
C PRO A 41 1.60 1.80 -0.94
N LEU A 42 2.23 2.87 -1.41
CA LEU A 42 3.65 3.16 -1.29
C LEU A 42 3.87 4.14 -0.14
N TYR A 43 4.68 3.74 0.83
CA TYR A 43 5.08 4.58 1.95
C TYR A 43 6.49 4.21 2.39
N ARG A 44 7.11 5.13 3.12
CA ARG A 44 8.44 4.97 3.73
C ARG A 44 8.35 5.36 5.19
N PHE A 45 9.04 4.60 6.04
CA PHE A 45 9.25 4.96 7.44
C PHE A 45 10.75 5.19 7.66
N ASP A 46 11.16 6.44 7.87
CA ASP A 46 12.54 6.78 8.18
C ASP A 46 12.67 7.28 9.63
N PRO A 47 13.21 6.46 10.55
CA PRO A 47 13.39 6.83 11.95
C PRO A 47 14.24 8.10 12.16
N ARG A 48 15.10 8.46 11.20
CA ARG A 48 15.96 9.66 11.30
C ARG A 48 15.16 10.96 11.32
N LEU A 49 13.99 10.97 10.71
CA LEU A 49 13.12 12.16 10.65
C LEU A 49 12.60 12.57 12.03
N LYS A 50 12.41 11.60 12.94
CA LYS A 50 12.00 11.89 14.32
C LYS A 50 13.00 12.80 15.03
N LYS A 51 14.31 12.61 14.79
CA LYS A 51 15.37 13.47 15.36
C LYS A 51 15.34 14.89 14.81
N GLN A 52 14.68 15.11 13.69
CA GLN A 52 14.48 16.43 13.05
C GLN A 52 13.11 17.05 13.43
N GLY A 53 12.35 16.45 14.34
CA GLY A 53 10.99 16.88 14.67
C GLY A 53 9.97 16.65 13.53
N LYS A 54 10.29 15.78 12.58
CA LYS A 54 9.42 15.44 11.43
C LYS A 54 8.78 14.07 11.63
N ASN A 55 7.62 13.86 11.01
CA ASN A 55 6.96 12.56 11.00
C ASN A 55 7.82 11.54 10.23
N PRO A 56 8.19 10.39 10.82
CA PRO A 56 8.97 9.36 10.14
C PRO A 56 8.21 8.67 9.00
N LEU A 57 6.87 8.60 9.09
CA LEU A 57 6.03 8.00 8.05
C LEU A 57 5.75 9.02 6.96
N GLN A 58 6.14 8.67 5.73
CA GLN A 58 5.88 9.41 4.51
C GLN A 58 5.01 8.55 3.61
N LEU A 59 3.83 9.04 3.25
CA LEU A 59 2.97 8.40 2.25
C LEU A 59 3.33 8.93 0.87
N ASP A 60 3.91 8.08 0.01
CA ASP A 60 4.32 8.44 -1.35
C ASP A 60 3.19 8.21 -2.36
N SER A 61 2.27 7.28 -2.06
CA SER A 61 1.06 7.07 -2.85
C SER A 61 0.13 8.27 -2.82
N LYS A 62 -0.37 8.66 -4.00
CA LYS A 62 -1.51 9.57 -4.15
C LYS A 62 -2.83 8.87 -3.77
N PRO A 63 -3.92 9.63 -3.55
CA PRO A 63 -5.25 9.04 -3.42
C PRO A 63 -5.55 8.10 -4.60
N PRO A 64 -6.23 6.96 -4.37
CA PRO A 64 -6.60 6.05 -5.42
C PRO A 64 -7.36 6.75 -6.55
N SER A 65 -6.94 6.51 -7.79
CA SER A 65 -7.50 7.12 -9.00
C SER A 65 -8.08 6.09 -9.98
N LEU A 66 -8.00 4.79 -9.65
CA LEU A 66 -8.51 3.67 -10.43
C LEU A 66 -9.45 2.84 -9.53
N ASP A 67 -10.55 2.31 -10.07
CA ASP A 67 -11.37 1.37 -9.30
C ASP A 67 -10.59 0.07 -9.05
N LEU A 68 -10.61 -0.41 -7.80
CA LEU A 68 -10.03 -1.68 -7.41
C LEU A 68 -10.59 -2.86 -8.23
N GLU A 69 -11.84 -2.78 -8.66
CA GLU A 69 -12.48 -3.80 -9.49
C GLU A 69 -11.78 -3.97 -10.84
N GLU A 70 -11.36 -2.87 -11.47
CA GLU A 70 -10.67 -2.90 -12.77
C GLU A 70 -9.33 -3.62 -12.67
N TYR A 71 -8.59 -3.39 -11.59
CA TYR A 71 -7.35 -4.10 -11.29
C TYR A 71 -7.62 -5.59 -10.98
N ILE A 72 -8.53 -5.88 -10.04
CA ILE A 72 -8.83 -7.25 -9.62
C ILE A 72 -9.27 -8.12 -10.80
N TYR A 73 -10.17 -7.64 -11.65
CA TYR A 73 -10.64 -8.43 -12.80
C TYR A 73 -9.71 -8.37 -14.03
N GLY A 74 -8.61 -7.62 -13.94
CA GLY A 74 -7.47 -7.74 -14.84
C GLY A 74 -6.69 -9.05 -14.66
N GLU A 75 -6.76 -9.68 -13.48
CA GLU A 75 -5.95 -10.84 -13.13
C GLU A 75 -6.76 -12.15 -13.05
N ASN A 76 -6.27 -13.24 -13.64
CA ASN A 76 -6.99 -14.53 -13.64
C ASN A 76 -7.19 -15.12 -12.25
N ARG A 77 -6.28 -14.85 -11.30
CA ARG A 77 -6.42 -15.35 -9.91
C ARG A 77 -7.74 -14.91 -9.25
N TYR A 78 -8.30 -13.76 -9.66
CA TYR A 78 -9.60 -13.29 -9.19
C TYR A 78 -10.74 -13.63 -10.15
N ARG A 79 -10.52 -13.54 -11.47
CA ARG A 79 -11.55 -13.90 -12.47
C ARG A 79 -12.04 -15.34 -12.32
N SER A 80 -11.17 -16.25 -11.90
CA SER A 80 -11.51 -17.64 -11.67
C SER A 80 -12.65 -17.78 -10.66
N LEU A 81 -12.60 -17.03 -9.54
CA LEU A 81 -13.67 -17.00 -8.54
C LEU A 81 -14.94 -16.36 -9.09
N LYS A 82 -14.84 -15.25 -9.82
CA LYS A 82 -16.01 -14.61 -10.45
C LYS A 82 -16.76 -15.56 -11.38
N LYS A 83 -16.03 -16.43 -12.10
CA LYS A 83 -16.61 -17.44 -12.99
C LYS A 83 -17.26 -18.59 -12.22
N SER A 84 -16.62 -19.11 -11.17
CA SER A 84 -17.12 -20.28 -10.44
C SER A 84 -18.18 -19.94 -9.40
N ASN A 85 -18.11 -18.76 -8.79
CA ASN A 85 -19.04 -18.29 -7.76
C ASN A 85 -19.19 -16.75 -7.82
N PRO A 86 -20.05 -16.23 -8.72
CA PRO A 86 -20.24 -14.79 -8.91
C PRO A 86 -20.71 -14.05 -7.65
N GLN A 87 -21.57 -14.68 -6.85
CA GLN A 87 -22.12 -14.07 -5.63
C GLN A 87 -21.02 -13.85 -4.59
N ALA A 88 -20.21 -14.87 -4.31
CA ALA A 88 -19.09 -14.73 -3.38
C ALA A 88 -18.05 -13.73 -3.89
N ALA A 89 -17.79 -13.70 -5.20
CA ALA A 89 -16.86 -12.73 -5.79
C ALA A 89 -17.33 -11.28 -5.57
N ALA A 90 -18.63 -11.00 -5.73
CA ALA A 90 -19.19 -9.67 -5.49
C ALA A 90 -19.06 -9.24 -4.01
N GLU A 91 -19.37 -10.14 -3.07
CA GLU A 91 -19.24 -9.85 -1.64
C GLU A 91 -17.79 -9.60 -1.22
N LEU A 92 -16.87 -10.46 -1.68
CA LEU A 92 -15.44 -10.30 -1.37
C LEU A 92 -14.83 -9.06 -2.02
N LEU A 93 -15.26 -8.69 -3.23
CA LEU A 93 -14.85 -7.44 -3.86
C LEU A 93 -15.30 -6.22 -3.03
N LYS A 94 -16.53 -6.23 -2.51
CA LYS A 94 -17.03 -5.16 -1.63
C LYS A 94 -16.19 -5.03 -0.36
N LEU A 95 -15.84 -6.16 0.27
CA LEU A 95 -14.94 -6.17 1.43
C LEU A 95 -13.54 -5.64 1.07
N ALA A 96 -12.97 -6.09 -0.04
CA ALA A 96 -11.66 -5.66 -0.51
C ALA A 96 -11.61 -4.16 -0.82
N LYS A 97 -12.65 -3.59 -1.45
CA LYS A 97 -12.78 -2.12 -1.66
C LYS A 97 -12.75 -1.38 -0.32
N GLY A 98 -13.50 -1.88 0.67
CA GLY A 98 -13.49 -1.32 2.03
C GLY A 98 -12.12 -1.40 2.71
N ASP A 99 -11.43 -2.53 2.61
CA ASP A 99 -10.10 -2.71 3.19
C ASP A 99 -9.03 -1.81 2.56
N ALA A 100 -9.04 -1.68 1.23
CA ALA A 100 -8.13 -0.80 0.51
C ALA A 100 -8.34 0.67 0.93
N ALA A 101 -9.60 1.12 0.98
CA ALA A 101 -9.94 2.47 1.41
C ALA A 101 -9.53 2.73 2.87
N ARG A 102 -9.82 1.80 3.79
CA ARG A 102 -9.43 1.91 5.20
C ARG A 102 -7.91 1.97 5.38
N ARG A 103 -7.16 1.11 4.68
CA ARG A 103 -5.70 1.07 4.75
C ARG A 103 -5.10 2.39 4.27
N TYR A 104 -5.56 2.91 3.14
CA TYR A 104 -5.11 4.20 2.62
C TYR A 104 -5.41 5.33 3.61
N ALA A 105 -6.65 5.42 4.11
CA ALA A 105 -7.05 6.46 5.04
C ALA A 105 -6.23 6.44 6.34
N LEU A 106 -5.96 5.24 6.88
CA LEU A 106 -5.10 5.09 8.06
C LEU A 106 -3.68 5.59 7.78
N MET A 107 -3.07 5.19 6.66
CA MET A 107 -1.72 5.63 6.29
C MET A 107 -1.66 7.14 6.08
N GLU A 108 -2.69 7.72 5.47
CA GLU A 108 -2.80 9.17 5.27
C GLU A 108 -2.90 9.91 6.61
N GLN A 109 -3.73 9.44 7.53
CA GLN A 109 -3.85 10.02 8.87
C GLN A 109 -2.52 9.93 9.63
N LEU A 110 -1.87 8.75 9.62
CA LEU A 110 -0.59 8.54 10.27
C LEU A 110 0.50 9.46 9.71
N ALA A 111 0.53 9.69 8.40
CA ALA A 111 1.49 10.59 7.76
C ALA A 111 1.24 12.08 8.09
N LYS A 112 0.00 12.44 8.47
CA LYS A 112 -0.39 13.80 8.88
C LYS A 112 -0.22 14.07 10.38
N LEU A 113 0.03 13.05 11.21
CA LEU A 113 0.26 13.24 12.64
C LEU A 113 1.49 14.13 12.88
N SER A 114 1.37 15.07 13.82
CA SER A 114 2.50 15.84 14.33
C SER A 114 3.31 14.97 15.29
N CYS A 115 4.63 14.88 15.08
CA CYS A 115 5.54 14.28 16.05
C CYS A 115 6.19 15.39 16.87
N SER A 116 5.67 15.61 18.09
CA SER A 116 6.32 16.46 19.10
C SER A 116 7.67 15.83 19.48
N SER A 117 8.75 16.60 19.49
CA SER A 117 10.02 16.18 20.05
C SER A 117 9.95 16.25 21.58
N ASP A 118 9.47 15.20 22.23
CA ASP A 118 9.62 15.07 23.69
C ASP A 118 11.10 14.78 23.99
N ASN A 119 11.89 15.85 24.08
CA ASN A 119 13.21 15.90 24.67
C ASN A 119 13.13 16.53 26.07
N ASN A 120 12.17 16.13 26.90
CA ASN A 120 12.30 16.32 28.33
C ASN A 120 12.88 15.03 28.92
N PRO A 121 14.13 15.04 29.42
CA PRO A 121 14.54 13.99 30.35
C PRO A 121 13.57 14.00 31.55
N PRO A 122 13.37 12.86 32.24
CA PRO A 122 12.66 12.87 33.51
C PRO A 122 13.36 13.90 34.41
N THR A 123 12.65 14.95 34.80
CA THR A 123 13.10 15.88 35.84
C THR A 123 12.96 15.18 37.18
N ASP A 124 14.11 14.92 37.81
CA ASP A 124 14.39 14.39 39.16
C ASP A 124 13.55 13.20 39.69
#